data_AF-A0A9E5IFK1-F1
#
_entry.id   AF-A0A9E5IFK1-F1
#
_cell.length_a   1.000
_cell.length_b   1.000
_cell.length_c   1.000
_cell.angle_alpha   90.00
_cell.angle_beta   90.00
_cell.angle_gamma   90.00
#
_symmetry.space_group_name_H-M   'P 1'
#
loop_
_entity.id
_entity.type
_entity.pdbx_description
1 polymer ?
#
loop_
_entity_poly.entity_id
_entity_poly.type
_entity_poly.pdbx_seq_one_letter_code
_entity_poly.pdbx_strand_id
1 'polypeptide(L)'
;MSERFPNRLLILGAGSVSQSVLPLLIEHLIDAKNITIMDQRDNRSRVQDALNKGATYVQDVITKENIDSQLSKYLKAGDFLLDLAWNIDANTILQWCYDRGVMYLNTSVEEWDPYEGGSNKNPLDRTLYYRHMRMRQMKSTWNKAGATAIVEHGANPGLVSHLVKKSLVDIATRAIKESKAASGVEAALISENYNDLAHLLGVKVIHISERDTQVTNKPKQWGEFVNTWSVEGFYEEGVAPAELGWGTHEKSLPVNAYEHSTGPKNQIAIAQPGATTWVRSWVPHFEI
;
A
#
# COMPACT_ATOMS: atom_id res chain seq x y z
N MET A 1 29.51 -0.81 3.70
CA MET A 1 28.49 -1.23 2.72
C MET A 1 27.70 -2.34 3.37
N SER A 2 26.37 -2.24 3.43
CA SER A 2 25.53 -3.36 3.85
C SER A 2 25.85 -4.58 2.99
N GLU A 3 25.86 -5.78 3.59
CA GLU A 3 25.98 -7.01 2.82
C GLU A 3 24.84 -7.09 1.79
N ARG A 4 25.18 -7.49 0.57
CA ARG A 4 24.19 -7.75 -0.49
C ARG A 4 23.27 -8.88 -0.04
N PHE A 5 21.98 -8.77 -0.33
CA PHE A 5 21.01 -9.82 -0.10
C PHE A 5 21.38 -11.07 -0.92
N PRO A 6 21.72 -12.20 -0.28
CA PRO A 6 22.34 -13.33 -0.97
C PRO A 6 21.33 -14.26 -1.66
N ASN A 7 20.05 -14.17 -1.30
CA ASN A 7 18.99 -15.06 -1.73
C ASN A 7 18.27 -14.53 -2.99
N ARG A 8 17.26 -15.26 -3.46
CA ARG A 8 16.52 -14.90 -4.67
C ARG A 8 15.44 -13.86 -4.37
N LEU A 9 15.18 -13.02 -5.36
CA LEU A 9 14.06 -12.09 -5.40
C LEU A 9 13.16 -12.44 -6.58
N LEU A 10 11.88 -12.71 -6.31
CA LEU A 10 10.84 -12.72 -7.34
C LEU A 10 10.05 -11.41 -7.24
N ILE A 11 9.94 -10.68 -8.35
CA ILE A 11 9.08 -9.52 -8.49
C ILE A 11 7.87 -9.92 -9.34
N LEU A 12 6.66 -9.78 -8.81
CA LEU A 12 5.44 -9.91 -9.58
C LEU A 12 5.03 -8.53 -10.09
N GLY A 13 4.77 -8.42 -11.39
CA GLY A 13 4.50 -7.17 -12.09
C GLY A 13 5.77 -6.52 -12.64
N ALA A 14 5.67 -6.02 -13.88
CA ALA A 14 6.69 -5.21 -14.56
C ALA A 14 6.10 -3.84 -14.97
N GLY A 15 5.23 -3.29 -14.10
CA GLY A 15 4.54 -2.01 -14.27
C GLY A 15 5.38 -0.78 -13.95
N SER A 16 4.74 0.36 -13.67
CA SER A 16 5.44 1.62 -13.33
C SER A 16 6.27 1.50 -12.05
N VAL A 17 5.73 0.85 -11.02
CA VAL A 17 6.42 0.71 -9.72
C VAL A 17 7.67 -0.15 -9.86
N SER A 18 7.59 -1.31 -10.54
CA SER A 18 8.76 -2.18 -10.77
C SER A 18 9.89 -1.45 -11.48
N GLN A 19 9.57 -0.61 -12.47
CA GLN A 19 10.56 0.21 -13.19
C GLN A 19 11.31 1.17 -12.26
N SER A 20 10.61 1.77 -11.30
CA SER A 20 11.22 2.70 -10.34
C SER A 20 12.10 2.02 -9.29
N VAL A 21 11.72 0.83 -8.82
CA VAL A 21 12.39 0.17 -7.69
C VAL A 21 13.57 -0.71 -8.12
N LEU A 22 13.52 -1.32 -9.31
CA LEU A 22 14.56 -2.21 -9.82
C LEU A 22 15.96 -1.59 -9.82
N PRO A 23 16.18 -0.35 -10.29
CA PRO A 23 17.49 0.28 -10.24
C PRO A 23 18.03 0.38 -8.81
N LEU A 24 17.18 0.76 -7.85
CA LEU A 24 17.55 0.91 -6.43
C LEU A 24 17.89 -0.44 -5.79
N LEU A 25 17.12 -1.49 -6.10
CA LEU A 25 17.40 -2.84 -5.62
C LEU A 25 18.75 -3.35 -6.14
N ILE A 26 19.02 -3.16 -7.43
CA ILE A 26 20.27 -3.59 -8.07
C ILE A 26 21.45 -2.74 -7.58
N GLU A 27 21.23 -1.46 -7.26
CA GLU A 27 22.29 -0.60 -6.76
C GLU A 27 22.66 -0.94 -5.31
N HIS A 28 21.66 -1.13 -4.44
CA HIS A 28 21.89 -1.12 -3.00
C HIS A 28 21.68 -2.46 -2.30
N LEU A 29 20.89 -3.37 -2.86
CA LEU A 29 20.40 -4.54 -2.13
C LEU A 29 20.88 -5.87 -2.71
N ILE A 30 20.66 -6.14 -3.99
CA ILE A 30 20.77 -7.51 -4.55
C ILE A 30 21.49 -7.50 -5.89
N ASP A 31 22.20 -8.59 -6.23
CA ASP A 31 22.73 -8.78 -7.57
C ASP A 31 21.59 -9.04 -8.57
N ALA A 32 21.61 -8.39 -9.73
CA ALA A 32 20.57 -8.53 -10.74
C ALA A 32 20.33 -9.99 -11.18
N LYS A 33 21.37 -10.82 -11.23
CA LYS A 33 21.28 -12.27 -11.53
C LYS A 33 20.38 -13.07 -10.58
N ASN A 34 20.14 -12.56 -9.37
CA ASN A 34 19.27 -13.18 -8.37
C ASN A 34 17.82 -12.67 -8.47
N ILE A 35 17.52 -11.76 -9.40
CA ILE A 35 16.18 -11.21 -9.61
C ILE A 35 15.49 -11.97 -10.76
N THR A 36 14.28 -12.44 -10.48
CA THR A 36 13.31 -12.84 -11.51
C THR A 36 12.15 -11.87 -11.51
N ILE A 37 11.74 -11.39 -12.68
CA ILE A 37 10.59 -10.51 -12.89
C ILE A 37 9.54 -11.31 -13.64
N MET A 38 8.32 -11.38 -13.12
CA MET A 38 7.20 -12.10 -13.73
C MET A 38 6.05 -11.13 -14.02
N ASP A 39 5.52 -11.16 -15.24
CA ASP A 39 4.32 -10.41 -15.62
C ASP A 39 3.53 -11.21 -16.67
N GLN A 40 2.21 -11.08 -16.68
CA GLN A 40 1.35 -11.71 -17.67
C GLN A 40 1.53 -11.10 -19.07
N ARG A 41 1.91 -9.82 -19.16
CA ARG A 41 2.17 -9.11 -20.43
C ARG A 41 3.66 -9.13 -20.74
N ASP A 42 4.02 -9.00 -22.02
CA ASP A 42 5.42 -8.76 -22.39
C ASP A 42 5.78 -7.29 -22.14
N ASN A 43 6.33 -7.03 -20.95
CA ASN A 43 6.79 -5.72 -20.50
C ASN A 43 8.32 -5.64 -20.42
N ARG A 44 9.07 -6.54 -21.10
CA ARG A 44 10.55 -6.56 -21.05
C ARG A 44 11.20 -5.21 -21.36
N SER A 45 10.64 -4.48 -22.33
CA SER A 45 11.12 -3.14 -22.72
C SER A 45 11.11 -2.13 -21.57
N ARG A 46 10.20 -2.28 -20.60
CA ARG A 46 10.11 -1.41 -19.42
C ARG A 46 11.26 -1.65 -18.45
N VAL A 47 11.76 -2.88 -18.38
CA VAL A 47 12.76 -3.31 -17.37
C VAL A 47 14.10 -3.70 -18.01
N GLN A 48 14.36 -3.24 -19.22
CA GLN A 48 15.49 -3.67 -20.05
C GLN A 48 16.85 -3.49 -19.36
N ASP A 49 17.03 -2.43 -18.57
CA ASP A 49 18.27 -2.19 -17.84
C ASP A 49 18.56 -3.26 -16.78
N ALA A 50 17.53 -3.79 -16.11
CA ALA A 50 17.69 -4.90 -15.18
C ALA A 50 18.07 -6.19 -15.92
N LEU A 51 17.45 -6.44 -17.09
CA LEU A 51 17.74 -7.61 -17.93
C LEU A 51 19.16 -7.57 -18.48
N ASN A 52 19.63 -6.40 -18.94
CA ASN A 52 21.00 -6.18 -19.40
C ASN A 52 22.03 -6.45 -18.29
N LYS A 53 21.65 -6.27 -17.02
CA LYS A 53 22.47 -6.57 -15.84
C LYS A 53 22.36 -8.03 -15.37
N GLY A 54 21.52 -8.84 -16.00
CA GLY A 54 21.39 -10.28 -15.75
C GLY A 54 20.12 -10.73 -15.04
N ALA A 55 19.16 -9.85 -14.79
CA ALA A 55 17.86 -10.27 -14.27
C ALA A 55 17.11 -11.16 -15.28
N THR A 56 16.32 -12.11 -14.76
CA THR A 56 15.52 -13.02 -15.58
C THR A 56 14.10 -12.47 -15.74
N TYR A 57 13.54 -12.56 -16.95
CA TYR A 57 12.14 -12.20 -17.21
C TYR A 57 11.31 -13.42 -17.59
N VAL A 58 10.17 -13.59 -16.93
CA VAL A 58 9.20 -14.66 -17.17
C VAL A 58 7.88 -14.01 -17.56
N GLN A 59 7.33 -14.40 -18.72
CA GLN A 59 5.99 -13.98 -19.10
C GLN A 59 5.02 -15.10 -18.71
N ASP A 60 4.30 -14.92 -17.60
CA ASP A 60 3.38 -15.91 -17.05
C ASP A 60 2.36 -15.23 -16.12
N VAL A 61 1.29 -15.94 -15.78
CA VAL A 61 0.21 -15.46 -14.93
C VAL A 61 0.09 -16.30 -13.66
N ILE A 62 -0.08 -15.62 -12.53
CA ILE A 62 -0.42 -16.27 -11.26
C ILE A 62 -1.94 -16.32 -11.16
N THR A 63 -2.50 -17.51 -10.89
CA THR A 63 -3.93 -17.76 -10.71
C THR A 63 -4.19 -18.47 -9.39
N LYS A 64 -5.45 -18.52 -8.97
CA LYS A 64 -5.90 -19.27 -7.79
C LYS A 64 -5.43 -20.73 -7.82
N GLU A 65 -5.43 -21.34 -9.00
CA GLU A 65 -5.14 -22.77 -9.20
C GLU A 65 -3.65 -23.06 -9.29
N ASN A 66 -2.85 -22.12 -9.82
CA ASN A 66 -1.45 -22.38 -10.15
C ASN A 66 -0.44 -21.80 -9.15
N ILE A 67 -0.89 -20.92 -8.23
CA ILE A 67 -0.02 -20.10 -7.37
C ILE A 67 1.08 -20.91 -6.69
N ASP A 68 0.75 -22.08 -6.14
CA ASP A 68 1.74 -22.90 -5.46
C ASP A 68 2.81 -23.46 -6.41
N SER A 69 2.35 -24.10 -7.48
CA SER A 69 3.23 -24.70 -8.48
C SER A 69 4.13 -23.65 -9.16
N GLN A 70 3.64 -22.42 -9.32
CA GLN A 70 4.38 -21.36 -9.99
C GLN A 70 5.38 -20.70 -9.06
N LEU A 71 4.96 -20.22 -7.89
CA LEU A 71 5.86 -19.55 -6.96
C LEU A 71 6.96 -20.50 -6.46
N SER A 72 6.66 -21.79 -6.27
CA SER A 72 7.64 -22.79 -5.82
C SER A 72 8.77 -23.05 -6.83
N LYS A 73 8.62 -22.68 -8.11
CA LYS A 73 9.73 -22.75 -9.09
C LYS A 73 10.83 -21.73 -8.80
N TYR A 74 10.46 -20.58 -8.24
CA TYR A 74 11.33 -19.41 -8.12
C TYR A 74 11.74 -19.11 -6.68
N LEU A 75 10.94 -19.54 -5.71
CA LEU A 75 11.09 -19.15 -4.31
C LEU A 75 11.19 -20.38 -3.38
N LYS A 76 11.96 -20.24 -2.32
CA LYS A 76 12.08 -21.18 -1.18
C LYS A 76 12.27 -20.38 0.11
N ALA A 77 12.26 -21.05 1.25
CA ALA A 77 12.51 -20.41 2.54
C ALA A 77 13.76 -19.51 2.54
N GLY A 78 13.60 -18.27 3.03
CA GLY A 78 14.65 -17.24 3.06
C GLY A 78 14.73 -16.35 1.82
N ASP A 79 14.04 -16.69 0.72
CA ASP A 79 13.90 -15.81 -0.45
C ASP A 79 12.90 -14.68 -0.18
N PHE A 80 12.84 -13.72 -1.12
CA PHE A 80 11.97 -12.55 -1.04
C PHE A 80 11.00 -12.49 -2.23
N LEU A 81 9.71 -12.31 -1.93
CA LEU A 81 8.67 -11.98 -2.90
C LEU A 81 8.27 -10.51 -2.78
N LEU A 82 8.51 -9.76 -3.85
CA LEU A 82 8.07 -8.37 -4.00
C LEU A 82 6.88 -8.33 -4.96
N ASP A 83 5.68 -8.12 -4.41
CA ASP A 83 4.42 -8.16 -5.12
C ASP A 83 3.98 -6.75 -5.52
N LEU A 84 4.13 -6.45 -6.81
CA LEU A 84 3.78 -5.18 -7.46
C LEU A 84 2.77 -5.42 -8.60
N ALA A 85 2.07 -6.56 -8.55
CA ALA A 85 1.03 -6.91 -9.49
C ALA A 85 -0.35 -6.42 -9.01
N TRP A 86 -1.33 -6.52 -9.88
CA TRP A 86 -2.75 -6.31 -9.61
C TRP A 86 -3.48 -7.65 -9.81
N ASN A 87 -4.69 -7.78 -9.26
CA ASN A 87 -5.54 -8.98 -9.38
C ASN A 87 -4.97 -10.29 -8.80
N ILE A 88 -4.14 -10.20 -7.76
CA ILE A 88 -3.70 -11.35 -6.96
C ILE A 88 -4.18 -11.13 -5.52
N ASP A 89 -4.98 -12.04 -4.97
CA ASP A 89 -5.50 -11.86 -3.60
C ASP A 89 -4.36 -11.85 -2.58
N ALA A 90 -4.21 -10.71 -1.90
CA ALA A 90 -3.12 -10.45 -0.98
C ALA A 90 -3.07 -11.45 0.18
N ASN A 91 -4.23 -11.90 0.67
CA ASN A 91 -4.29 -12.90 1.75
C ASN A 91 -3.78 -14.26 1.27
N THR A 92 -4.18 -14.69 0.07
CA THR A 92 -3.77 -15.97 -0.51
C THR A 92 -2.25 -16.04 -0.68
N ILE A 93 -1.65 -15.01 -1.29
CA ILE A 93 -0.20 -14.98 -1.54
C ILE A 93 0.60 -14.78 -0.24
N LEU A 94 0.09 -13.96 0.69
CA LEU A 94 0.71 -13.77 2.00
C LEU A 94 0.72 -15.07 2.83
N GLN A 95 -0.39 -15.82 2.82
CA GLN A 95 -0.47 -17.14 3.45
C GLN A 95 0.56 -18.10 2.83
N TRP A 96 0.65 -18.13 1.50
CA TRP A 96 1.62 -18.96 0.79
C TRP A 96 3.07 -18.66 1.21
N CYS A 97 3.41 -17.36 1.33
CA CYS A 97 4.72 -16.90 1.80
C CYS A 97 4.99 -17.30 3.25
N TYR A 98 4.01 -17.12 4.15
CA TYR A 98 4.10 -17.55 5.54
C TYR A 98 4.37 -19.05 5.65
N ASP A 99 3.63 -19.88 4.93
CA ASP A 99 3.75 -21.35 4.97
C ASP A 99 5.13 -21.85 4.48
N ARG A 100 5.76 -21.11 3.56
CA ARG A 100 7.06 -21.48 2.94
C ARG A 100 8.25 -20.71 3.49
N GLY A 101 8.04 -19.83 4.48
CA GLY A 101 9.12 -19.03 5.07
C GLY A 101 9.77 -18.06 4.07
N VAL A 102 8.97 -17.52 3.16
CA VAL A 102 9.38 -16.51 2.15
C VAL A 102 9.02 -15.13 2.68
N MET A 103 9.96 -14.18 2.61
CA MET A 103 9.66 -12.78 2.96
C MET A 103 8.73 -12.17 1.92
N TYR A 104 7.85 -11.27 2.34
CA TYR A 104 6.84 -10.67 1.46
C TYR A 104 6.79 -9.16 1.60
N LEU A 105 6.64 -8.45 0.49
CA LEU A 105 6.30 -7.04 0.47
C LEU A 105 5.32 -6.75 -0.66
N ASN A 106 4.29 -5.96 -0.38
CA ASN A 106 3.43 -5.39 -1.42
C ASN A 106 3.16 -3.90 -1.19
N THR A 107 2.45 -3.27 -2.14
CA THR A 107 2.04 -1.87 -2.03
C THR A 107 0.53 -1.67 -1.98
N SER A 108 -0.28 -2.73 -2.09
CA SER A 108 -1.74 -2.69 -2.10
C SER A 108 -2.33 -4.01 -1.58
N VAL A 109 -3.52 -3.98 -0.98
CA VAL A 109 -4.29 -5.19 -0.63
C VAL A 109 -5.28 -5.50 -1.75
N GLU A 110 -4.80 -6.31 -2.70
CA GLU A 110 -5.51 -6.73 -3.90
C GLU A 110 -6.43 -7.95 -3.65
N GLU A 111 -7.40 -8.14 -4.55
CA GLU A 111 -8.28 -9.31 -4.62
C GLU A 111 -8.14 -9.98 -6.00
N TRP A 112 -8.51 -11.26 -6.11
CA TRP A 112 -8.51 -11.95 -7.41
C TRP A 112 -9.47 -11.31 -8.43
N ASP A 113 -10.65 -10.90 -7.94
CA ASP A 113 -11.66 -10.18 -8.71
C ASP A 113 -12.30 -9.10 -7.81
N PRO A 114 -11.85 -7.85 -7.87
CA PRO A 114 -12.39 -6.77 -7.05
C PRO A 114 -13.82 -6.36 -7.47
N TYR A 115 -14.29 -6.80 -8.64
CA TYR A 115 -15.61 -6.46 -9.19
C TYR A 115 -16.67 -7.53 -8.91
N GLU A 116 -16.28 -8.63 -8.27
CA GLU A 116 -17.20 -9.72 -7.93
C GLU A 116 -18.41 -9.20 -7.13
N GLY A 117 -19.62 -9.47 -7.64
CA GLY A 117 -20.89 -9.01 -7.07
C GLY A 117 -21.34 -7.60 -7.48
N GLY A 118 -20.48 -6.83 -8.15
CA GLY A 118 -20.81 -5.53 -8.74
C GLY A 118 -21.51 -4.55 -7.79
N SER A 119 -22.48 -3.80 -8.31
CA SER A 119 -23.25 -2.81 -7.53
C SER A 119 -24.22 -3.42 -6.52
N ASN A 120 -24.43 -4.73 -6.53
CA ASN A 120 -25.33 -5.42 -5.60
C ASN A 120 -24.64 -5.77 -4.27
N LYS A 121 -23.30 -5.68 -4.22
CA LYS A 121 -22.51 -5.93 -3.02
C LYS A 121 -22.70 -4.79 -2.02
N ASN A 122 -22.81 -5.13 -0.73
CA ASN A 122 -22.93 -4.11 0.33
C ASN A 122 -21.72 -3.16 0.26
N PRO A 123 -21.89 -1.84 0.38
CA PRO A 123 -20.77 -0.89 0.39
C PRO A 123 -19.64 -1.29 1.35
N LEU A 124 -19.97 -1.79 2.55
CA LEU A 124 -18.97 -2.19 3.54
C LEU A 124 -18.10 -3.36 3.07
N ASP A 125 -18.59 -4.26 2.22
CA ASP A 125 -17.84 -5.42 1.73
C ASP A 125 -16.88 -5.04 0.59
N ARG A 126 -16.92 -3.79 0.13
CA ARG A 126 -16.10 -3.24 -0.96
C ARG A 126 -14.98 -2.32 -0.45
N THR A 127 -14.80 -2.21 0.87
CA THR A 127 -13.83 -1.29 1.45
C THR A 127 -12.50 -1.96 1.77
N LEU A 128 -11.43 -1.18 1.92
CA LEU A 128 -10.14 -1.70 2.36
C LEU A 128 -10.22 -2.19 3.80
N TYR A 129 -11.04 -1.58 4.66
CA TYR A 129 -11.31 -2.09 6.01
C TYR A 129 -11.76 -3.55 5.99
N TYR A 130 -12.69 -3.91 5.10
CA TYR A 130 -13.15 -5.30 4.96
C TYR A 130 -12.01 -6.24 4.55
N ARG A 131 -11.19 -5.84 3.57
CA ARG A 131 -10.01 -6.60 3.15
C ARG A 131 -9.00 -6.78 4.29
N HIS A 132 -8.75 -5.73 5.07
CA HIS A 132 -7.89 -5.78 6.27
C HIS A 132 -8.45 -6.67 7.37
N MET A 133 -9.78 -6.72 7.56
CA MET A 133 -10.38 -7.62 8.54
C MET A 133 -10.18 -9.09 8.15
N ARG A 134 -10.33 -9.43 6.87
CA ARG A 134 -9.99 -10.77 6.35
C ARG A 134 -8.52 -11.11 6.59
N MET A 135 -7.62 -10.16 6.36
CA MET A 135 -6.18 -10.35 6.62
C MET A 135 -5.88 -10.60 8.10
N ARG A 136 -6.52 -9.84 9.01
CA ARG A 136 -6.38 -10.05 10.47
C ARG A 136 -6.93 -11.41 10.89
N GLN A 137 -8.05 -11.83 10.32
CA GLN A 137 -8.64 -13.15 10.58
C GLN A 137 -7.68 -14.26 10.13
N MET A 138 -7.14 -14.17 8.91
CA MET A 138 -6.13 -15.11 8.41
C MET A 138 -4.90 -15.14 9.33
N LYS A 139 -4.32 -13.98 9.67
CA LYS A 139 -3.17 -13.91 10.57
C LYS A 139 -3.46 -14.51 11.96
N SER A 140 -4.69 -14.42 12.45
CA SER A 140 -5.07 -14.98 13.75
C SER A 140 -4.96 -16.51 13.82
N THR A 141 -4.93 -17.21 12.68
CA THR A 141 -4.72 -18.66 12.62
C THR A 141 -3.25 -19.06 12.65
N TRP A 142 -2.33 -18.10 12.56
CA TRP A 142 -0.89 -18.37 12.58
C TRP A 142 -0.43 -18.72 14.00
N ASN A 143 0.22 -19.87 14.15
CA ASN A 143 0.62 -20.43 15.44
C ASN A 143 2.11 -20.27 15.76
N LYS A 144 2.90 -19.70 14.84
CA LYS A 144 4.32 -19.43 15.00
C LYS A 144 4.71 -18.13 14.32
N ALA A 145 5.84 -17.55 14.73
CA ALA A 145 6.46 -16.48 13.96
C ALA A 145 6.94 -17.05 12.61
N GLY A 146 6.53 -16.41 11.52
CA GLY A 146 6.98 -16.72 10.16
C GLY A 146 8.04 -15.74 9.66
N ALA A 147 8.37 -15.83 8.37
CA ALA A 147 9.17 -14.81 7.70
C ALA A 147 8.45 -13.45 7.73
N THR A 148 9.22 -12.37 7.73
CA THR A 148 8.67 -11.01 7.73
C THR A 148 7.86 -10.75 6.48
N ALA A 149 6.65 -10.22 6.67
CA ALA A 149 5.80 -9.70 5.63
C ALA A 149 5.43 -8.25 5.91
N ILE A 150 5.63 -7.37 4.93
CA ILE A 150 5.29 -5.95 5.00
C ILE A 150 4.18 -5.68 3.98
N VAL A 151 3.00 -5.33 4.46
CA VAL A 151 1.84 -5.06 3.60
C VAL A 151 1.68 -3.56 3.44
N GLU A 152 1.23 -3.11 2.27
CA GLU A 152 0.87 -1.71 1.98
C GLU A 152 2.04 -0.73 2.18
N HIS A 153 3.19 -1.05 1.61
CA HIS A 153 4.43 -0.30 1.80
C HIS A 153 4.95 0.36 0.51
N GLY A 154 4.11 1.20 -0.08
CA GLY A 154 4.47 2.11 -1.17
C GLY A 154 4.66 3.56 -0.68
N ALA A 155 4.15 4.52 -1.45
CA ALA A 155 4.10 5.92 -1.02
C ALA A 155 2.92 6.14 -0.04
N ASN A 156 1.70 5.87 -0.50
CA ASN A 156 0.45 6.04 0.21
C ASN A 156 -0.52 4.93 -0.22
N PRO A 157 -0.59 3.81 0.51
CA PRO A 157 -0.06 3.57 1.85
C PRO A 157 1.46 3.27 1.90
N GLY A 158 2.08 3.46 3.07
CA GLY A 158 3.52 3.24 3.28
C GLY A 158 4.24 4.48 3.81
N LEU A 159 5.00 5.16 2.96
CA LEU A 159 5.80 6.36 3.28
C LEU A 159 5.04 7.39 4.12
N VAL A 160 3.76 7.64 3.80
CA VAL A 160 2.92 8.59 4.54
C VAL A 160 2.78 8.26 6.04
N SER A 161 2.87 7.00 6.43
CA SER A 161 2.89 6.61 7.85
C SER A 161 4.17 7.09 8.55
N HIS A 162 5.31 7.04 7.86
CA HIS A 162 6.58 7.60 8.37
C HIS A 162 6.52 9.11 8.44
N LEU A 163 5.93 9.77 7.44
CA LEU A 163 5.73 11.22 7.43
C LEU A 163 4.85 11.68 8.59
N VAL A 164 3.76 10.98 8.90
CA VAL A 164 2.92 11.30 10.07
C VAL A 164 3.72 11.24 11.37
N LYS A 165 4.50 10.17 11.59
CA LYS A 165 5.36 10.08 12.79
C LYS A 165 6.36 11.23 12.86
N LYS A 166 7.02 11.55 11.73
CA LYS A 166 7.97 12.65 11.64
C LYS A 166 7.30 14.00 11.93
N SER A 167 6.11 14.25 11.36
CA SER A 167 5.34 15.46 11.61
C SER A 167 4.93 15.62 13.08
N LEU A 168 4.51 14.53 13.75
CA LEU A 168 4.21 14.56 15.18
C LEU A 168 5.44 14.92 16.02
N VAL A 169 6.60 14.34 15.69
CA VAL A 169 7.89 14.69 16.33
C VAL A 169 8.23 16.16 16.13
N ASP A 170 8.05 16.69 14.92
CA ASP A 170 8.39 18.08 14.60
C ASP A 170 7.46 19.07 15.29
N ILE A 171 6.15 18.80 15.31
CA ILE A 171 5.16 19.61 16.03
C ILE A 171 5.46 19.58 17.54
N ALA A 172 5.71 18.42 18.12
CA ALA A 172 6.04 18.29 19.55
C ALA A 172 7.31 19.04 19.91
N THR A 173 8.39 18.84 19.15
CA THR A 173 9.68 19.51 19.35
C THR A 173 9.52 21.02 19.28
N ARG A 174 8.73 21.53 18.32
CA ARG A 174 8.45 22.96 18.21
C ARG A 174 7.63 23.48 19.39
N ALA A 175 6.59 22.75 19.79
CA ALA A 175 5.74 23.13 20.92
C ALA A 175 6.53 23.19 22.24
N ILE A 176 7.44 22.23 22.48
CA ILE A 176 8.33 22.22 23.64
C ILE A 176 9.26 23.43 23.60
N LYS A 177 9.93 23.65 22.46
CA LYS A 177 10.86 24.78 22.27
C LYS A 177 10.18 26.14 22.48
N GLU A 178 8.92 26.27 22.07
CA GLU A 178 8.14 27.51 22.25
C GLU A 178 7.43 27.61 23.61
N SER A 179 7.63 26.65 24.52
CA SER A 179 6.91 26.59 25.80
C SER A 179 5.37 26.57 25.63
N LYS A 180 4.89 25.95 24.55
CA LYS A 180 3.46 25.76 24.22
C LYS A 180 3.00 24.31 24.35
N ALA A 181 3.90 23.38 24.65
CA ALA A 181 3.57 21.97 24.82
C ALA A 181 2.66 21.77 26.05
N ALA A 182 1.58 21.01 25.86
CA ALA A 182 0.76 20.54 26.98
C ALA A 182 1.56 19.56 27.86
N SER A 183 1.09 19.37 29.10
CA SER A 183 1.67 18.36 30.00
C SER A 183 1.64 16.97 29.34
N GLY A 184 2.74 16.23 29.47
CA GLY A 184 2.88 14.88 28.93
C GLY A 184 3.42 14.79 27.49
N VAL A 185 3.44 15.88 26.71
CA VAL A 185 3.95 15.86 25.32
C VAL A 185 5.41 15.39 25.27
N GLU A 186 6.26 15.88 26.17
CA GLU A 186 7.67 15.50 26.22
C GLU A 186 7.86 14.02 26.55
N ALA A 187 7.09 13.50 27.51
CA ALA A 187 7.14 12.07 27.87
C ALA A 187 6.64 11.18 26.72
N ALA A 188 5.55 11.56 26.04
CA ALA A 188 5.03 10.84 24.88
C ALA A 188 6.01 10.87 23.69
N LEU A 189 6.72 11.99 23.50
CA LEU A 189 7.75 12.12 22.47
C LEU A 189 8.94 11.19 22.76
N ILE A 190 9.48 11.20 23.99
CA ILE A 190 10.63 10.37 24.38
C ILE A 190 10.30 8.87 24.30
N SER A 191 9.07 8.49 24.63
CA SER A 191 8.61 7.10 24.57
C SER A 191 8.14 6.64 23.19
N GLU A 192 8.16 7.54 22.18
CA GLU A 192 7.63 7.29 20.84
C GLU A 192 6.17 6.77 20.84
N ASN A 193 5.38 7.18 21.83
CA ASN A 193 3.98 6.80 21.95
C ASN A 193 3.12 7.72 21.08
N TYR A 194 3.07 7.43 19.78
CA TYR A 194 2.50 8.33 18.77
C TYR A 194 1.00 8.56 18.90
N ASN A 195 0.23 7.59 19.41
CA ASN A 195 -1.21 7.78 19.66
C ASN A 195 -1.43 8.83 20.75
N ASP A 196 -0.71 8.72 21.87
CA ASP A 196 -0.83 9.69 22.96
C ASP A 196 -0.25 11.04 22.54
N LEU A 197 0.85 11.03 21.78
CA LEU A 197 1.44 12.25 21.25
C LEU A 197 0.46 13.02 20.34
N ALA A 198 -0.22 12.33 19.42
CA ALA A 198 -1.21 12.96 18.56
C ALA A 198 -2.38 13.56 19.35
N HIS A 199 -2.86 12.84 20.38
CA HIS A 199 -3.91 13.33 21.27
C HIS A 199 -3.45 14.57 22.05
N LEU A 200 -2.30 14.50 22.73
CA LEU A 200 -1.77 15.59 23.55
C LEU A 200 -1.44 16.85 22.74
N LEU A 201 -1.07 16.69 21.46
CA LEU A 201 -0.89 17.79 20.51
C LEU A 201 -2.21 18.35 19.96
N GLY A 202 -3.35 17.72 20.25
CA GLY A 202 -4.66 18.14 19.77
C GLY A 202 -4.87 17.92 18.28
N VAL A 203 -4.19 16.94 17.68
CA VAL A 203 -4.37 16.58 16.27
C VAL A 203 -5.76 15.98 16.09
N LYS A 204 -6.61 16.64 15.30
CA LYS A 204 -7.98 16.22 15.05
C LYS A 204 -8.15 15.44 13.75
N VAL A 205 -7.47 15.91 12.71
CA VAL A 205 -7.58 15.40 11.35
C VAL A 205 -6.19 15.31 10.72
N ILE A 206 -5.96 14.25 9.95
CA ILE A 206 -4.77 14.06 9.13
C ILE A 206 -5.27 13.77 7.72
N HIS A 207 -4.92 14.62 6.77
CA HIS A 207 -5.13 14.35 5.35
C HIS A 207 -3.85 13.82 4.73
N ILE A 208 -3.98 12.82 3.86
CA ILE A 208 -2.93 12.51 2.89
C ILE A 208 -3.12 13.47 1.71
N SER A 209 -2.56 14.67 1.84
CA SER A 209 -2.72 15.74 0.84
C SER A 209 -1.71 15.58 -0.28
N GLU A 210 -2.20 15.24 -1.47
CA GLU A 210 -1.38 15.04 -2.67
C GLU A 210 -1.87 15.91 -3.83
N ARG A 211 -0.91 16.45 -4.61
CA ARG A 211 -1.18 17.18 -5.84
C ARG A 211 -0.12 16.84 -6.87
N ASP A 212 -0.48 15.99 -7.84
CA ASP A 212 0.36 15.69 -9.00
C ASP A 212 0.19 16.78 -10.07
N THR A 213 1.29 17.47 -10.41
CA THR A 213 1.30 18.51 -11.45
C THR A 213 2.11 18.10 -12.68
N GLN A 214 2.42 16.81 -12.83
CA GLN A 214 3.14 16.32 -14.00
C GLN A 214 2.30 16.53 -15.26
N VAL A 215 2.95 17.02 -16.31
CA VAL A 215 2.32 17.25 -17.61
C VAL A 215 3.12 16.54 -18.70
N THR A 216 2.42 16.08 -19.72
CA THR A 216 3.01 15.47 -20.91
C THR A 216 2.97 16.45 -22.08
N ASN A 217 3.90 16.30 -23.03
CA ASN A 217 3.87 17.04 -24.30
C ASN A 217 2.86 16.47 -25.31
N LYS A 218 2.16 15.38 -24.97
CA LYS A 218 1.11 14.78 -25.77
C LYS A 218 -0.26 15.08 -25.14
N PRO A 219 -1.19 15.74 -25.86
CA PRO A 219 -2.52 15.99 -25.33
C PRO A 219 -3.29 14.68 -25.13
N LYS A 220 -4.17 14.67 -24.15
CA LYS A 220 -5.11 13.57 -23.91
C LYS A 220 -5.99 13.33 -25.13
N GLN A 221 -6.11 12.09 -25.57
CA GLN A 221 -6.97 11.62 -26.65
C GLN A 221 -8.39 11.28 -26.17
N TRP A 222 -9.29 11.14 -27.15
CA TRP A 222 -10.62 10.61 -26.91
C TRP A 222 -10.56 9.11 -26.59
N GLY A 223 -11.36 8.67 -25.62
CA GLY A 223 -11.45 7.24 -25.25
C GLY A 223 -10.27 6.68 -24.45
N GLU A 224 -9.29 7.49 -24.06
CA GLU A 224 -8.21 7.05 -23.17
C GLU A 224 -8.37 7.54 -21.73
N PHE A 225 -7.80 6.78 -20.79
CA PHE A 225 -7.56 7.19 -19.41
C PHE A 225 -6.05 7.38 -19.24
N VAL A 226 -5.62 8.53 -18.74
CA VAL A 226 -4.21 8.86 -18.52
C VAL A 226 -3.98 9.04 -17.03
N ASN A 227 -2.95 8.39 -16.51
CA ASN A 227 -2.51 8.53 -15.13
C ASN A 227 -0.98 8.42 -15.06
N THR A 228 -0.38 8.90 -13.97
CA THR A 228 1.07 8.86 -13.72
C THR A 228 1.51 7.54 -13.08
N TRP A 229 0.54 6.74 -12.65
CA TRP A 229 0.70 5.38 -12.16
C TRP A 229 -0.43 4.47 -12.71
N SER A 230 -0.67 3.31 -12.08
CA SER A 230 -1.60 2.29 -12.58
C SER A 230 -3.00 2.86 -12.85
N VAL A 231 -3.45 2.80 -14.10
CA VAL A 231 -4.83 3.17 -14.49
C VAL A 231 -5.84 2.18 -13.92
N GLU A 232 -5.55 0.88 -14.01
CA GLU A 232 -6.43 -0.18 -13.48
C GLU A 232 -6.56 -0.08 -11.96
N GLY A 233 -5.43 0.13 -11.27
CA GLY A 233 -5.41 0.34 -9.82
C GLY A 233 -6.25 1.56 -9.46
N PHE A 234 -5.91 2.73 -10.01
CA PHE A 234 -6.64 3.98 -9.72
C PHE A 234 -8.14 3.91 -10.02
N TYR A 235 -8.54 3.19 -11.07
CA TYR A 235 -9.94 3.00 -11.36
C TYR A 235 -10.64 2.15 -10.30
N GLU A 236 -10.05 1.03 -9.90
CA GLU A 236 -10.62 0.10 -8.91
C GLU A 236 -10.88 0.79 -7.56
N GLU A 237 -9.87 1.43 -6.99
CA GLU A 237 -10.02 2.21 -5.75
C GLU A 237 -10.94 3.43 -5.95
N GLY A 238 -10.89 4.07 -7.12
CA GLY A 238 -11.70 5.24 -7.42
C GLY A 238 -13.21 4.94 -7.47
N VAL A 239 -13.61 3.75 -7.91
CA VAL A 239 -15.02 3.33 -7.95
C VAL A 239 -15.48 2.67 -6.65
N ALA A 240 -14.56 2.32 -5.75
CA ALA A 240 -14.86 1.83 -4.41
C ALA A 240 -15.54 2.93 -3.56
N PRO A 241 -16.30 2.56 -2.52
CA PRO A 241 -16.89 3.53 -1.60
C PRO A 241 -15.81 4.43 -0.97
N ALA A 242 -16.10 5.73 -0.81
CA ALA A 242 -15.19 6.62 -0.10
C ALA A 242 -15.02 6.13 1.34
N GLU A 243 -13.78 6.04 1.81
CA GLU A 243 -13.42 5.46 3.09
C GLU A 243 -12.48 6.40 3.85
N LEU A 244 -12.67 6.50 5.16
CA LEU A 244 -11.86 7.35 6.01
C LEU A 244 -11.83 6.87 7.46
N GLY A 245 -10.68 7.07 8.09
CA GLY A 245 -10.58 7.02 9.55
C GLY A 245 -11.49 8.06 10.19
N TRP A 246 -12.32 7.65 11.13
CA TRP A 246 -13.33 8.53 11.73
C TRP A 246 -12.88 9.02 13.10
N GLY A 247 -12.57 10.32 13.19
CA GLY A 247 -12.04 10.94 14.40
C GLY A 247 -13.10 11.14 15.47
N THR A 248 -12.73 10.97 16.74
CA THR A 248 -13.63 11.17 17.89
C THR A 248 -14.13 12.61 18.06
N HIS A 249 -13.53 13.57 17.35
CA HIS A 249 -13.95 14.96 17.34
C HIS A 249 -15.13 15.24 16.40
N GLU A 250 -15.43 14.31 15.47
CA GLU A 250 -16.54 14.42 14.54
C GLU A 250 -17.88 14.23 15.26
N LYS A 251 -18.85 15.10 14.98
CA LYS A 251 -20.11 15.16 15.72
C LYS A 251 -21.28 14.48 15.03
N SER A 252 -21.16 14.24 13.73
CA SER A 252 -22.23 13.71 12.90
C SER A 252 -21.64 12.99 11.70
N LEU A 253 -22.21 11.83 11.36
CA LEU A 253 -21.86 11.11 10.15
C LEU A 253 -22.32 11.87 8.89
N PRO A 254 -21.59 11.75 7.77
CA PRO A 254 -22.05 12.26 6.50
C PRO A 254 -23.29 11.49 6.00
N VAL A 255 -24.01 12.09 5.06
CA VAL A 255 -25.12 11.41 4.37
C VAL A 255 -24.59 10.15 3.68
N ASN A 256 -25.35 9.05 3.76
CA ASN A 256 -24.99 7.75 3.22
C ASN A 256 -23.74 7.11 3.86
N ALA A 257 -23.36 7.53 5.07
CA ALA A 257 -22.34 6.85 5.84
C ALA A 257 -22.79 5.49 6.36
N TYR A 258 -21.83 4.57 6.44
CA TYR A 258 -21.95 3.25 7.03
C TYR A 258 -20.85 3.08 8.07
N GLU A 259 -21.21 2.48 9.19
CA GLU A 259 -20.28 2.11 10.25
C GLU A 259 -20.02 0.60 10.21
N HIS A 260 -18.80 0.20 10.54
CA HIS A 260 -18.45 -1.22 10.67
C HIS A 260 -18.93 -1.80 12.02
N SER A 261 -19.55 -2.99 11.98
CA SER A 261 -20.07 -3.66 13.17
C SER A 261 -19.03 -4.52 13.90
N THR A 262 -17.90 -4.82 13.26
CA THR A 262 -16.80 -5.67 13.75
C THR A 262 -15.46 -4.94 13.65
N GLY A 263 -14.38 -5.56 14.13
CA GLY A 263 -13.03 -4.99 14.06
C GLY A 263 -12.80 -3.79 14.99
N PRO A 264 -11.78 -2.96 14.73
CA PRO A 264 -11.46 -1.78 15.56
C PRO A 264 -12.47 -0.63 15.50
N LYS A 265 -13.44 -0.66 14.57
CA LYS A 265 -14.47 0.38 14.36
C LYS A 265 -13.92 1.82 14.30
N ASN A 266 -12.77 1.99 13.68
CA ASN A 266 -12.06 3.27 13.58
C ASN A 266 -12.21 3.94 12.21
N GLN A 267 -13.05 3.40 11.33
CA GLN A 267 -13.30 3.90 9.98
C GLN A 267 -14.80 3.91 9.69
N ILE A 268 -15.20 4.75 8.74
CA ILE A 268 -16.52 4.74 8.13
C ILE A 268 -16.37 4.61 6.62
N ALA A 269 -17.43 4.15 5.96
CA ALA A 269 -17.56 4.21 4.52
C ALA A 269 -18.71 5.14 4.14
N ILE A 270 -18.63 5.79 2.98
CA ILE A 270 -19.72 6.54 2.38
C ILE A 270 -20.11 5.79 1.12
N ALA A 271 -21.39 5.46 0.95
CA ALA A 271 -21.89 4.74 -0.23
C ALA A 271 -21.93 5.61 -1.50
N GLN A 272 -20.77 6.13 -1.88
CA GLN A 272 -20.48 6.94 -3.05
C GLN A 272 -19.05 6.63 -3.51
N PRO A 273 -18.75 6.56 -4.82
CA PRO A 273 -17.40 6.36 -5.31
C PRO A 273 -16.39 7.40 -4.79
N GLY A 274 -15.24 6.94 -4.30
CA GLY A 274 -14.16 7.78 -3.77
C GLY A 274 -13.69 8.85 -4.75
N ALA A 275 -13.47 8.48 -6.01
CA ALA A 275 -13.02 9.42 -7.06
C ALA A 275 -14.03 10.53 -7.40
N THR A 276 -15.27 10.45 -6.89
CA THR A 276 -16.30 11.47 -7.06
C THR A 276 -16.69 12.16 -5.75
N THR A 277 -16.00 11.84 -4.65
CA THR A 277 -16.24 12.40 -3.32
C THR A 277 -15.19 13.47 -3.04
N TRP A 278 -15.62 14.74 -3.07
CA TRP A 278 -14.72 15.88 -2.94
C TRP A 278 -14.55 16.28 -1.48
N VAL A 279 -13.31 16.58 -1.11
CA VAL A 279 -12.95 17.14 0.20
C VAL A 279 -12.14 18.41 -0.03
N ARG A 280 -12.22 19.37 0.90
CA ARG A 280 -11.32 20.53 0.89
C ARG A 280 -10.05 20.16 1.63
N SER A 281 -8.90 20.37 1.01
CA SER A 281 -7.60 20.11 1.60
C SER A 281 -6.58 21.17 1.19
N TRP A 282 -5.33 20.96 1.58
CA TRP A 282 -4.25 21.90 1.32
C TRP A 282 -2.90 21.18 1.15
N VAL A 283 -2.11 21.64 0.19
CA VAL A 283 -0.69 21.32 0.00
C VAL A 283 0.12 22.62 0.03
N PRO A 284 1.46 22.59 0.23
CA PRO A 284 2.27 23.80 0.26
C PRO A 284 1.90 24.83 -0.82
N HIS A 285 1.35 25.96 -0.37
CA HIS A 285 0.94 27.11 -1.18
C HIS A 285 -0.33 26.96 -2.05
N PHE A 286 -1.11 25.88 -1.92
CA PHE A 286 -2.33 25.65 -2.71
C PHE A 286 -3.46 25.00 -1.90
N GLU A 287 -4.67 25.56 -1.99
CA GLU A 287 -5.91 24.84 -1.66
C GLU A 287 -6.20 23.83 -2.77
N ILE A 288 -6.63 22.63 -2.39
CA ILE A 288 -6.99 21.54 -3.29
C ILE A 288 -8.35 20.93 -2.90
#